data_AF-A0A356X3U8-F1
#
_entry.id   AF-A0A356X3U8-F1
#
_cell.length_a   1.000
_cell.length_b   1.000
_cell.length_c   1.000
_cell.angle_alpha   90.00
_cell.angle_beta   90.00
_cell.angle_gamma   90.00
#
_symmetry.space_group_name_H-M   'P 1'
#
loop_
_entity.id
_entity.type
_entity.pdbx_description
1 polymer ?
#
loop_
_entity_poly.entity_id
_entity_poly.type
_entity_poly.pdbx_seq_one_letter_code
_entity_poly.pdbx_strand_id
1 'polypeptide(L)'
;MPPESVFDTLTISTSYTFQKEEALLSIQPQMLPVRKTYSVAFFLGNKLESGLPYRLYQKDRDGDLDYVESELIGNTVHAWPTEFGEFVIKADTIAPVISDLKLYKTDYGEWRISVRATDDLSGIESSSAQFYVNGVRGIAEYDYETEIIEYYLPEFSPQS
;
A
#
# COMPACT_ATOMS: atom_id res chain seq x y z
N MET A 1 24.78 -48.26 -7.79
CA MET A 1 24.69 -46.78 -7.76
C MET A 1 23.21 -46.42 -7.72
N PRO A 2 22.73 -45.54 -6.82
CA PRO A 2 21.36 -45.07 -6.92
C PRO A 2 21.25 -44.05 -8.08
N PRO A 3 20.20 -44.12 -8.91
CA PRO A 3 19.93 -43.14 -9.95
C PRO A 3 19.15 -41.95 -9.37
N GLU A 4 19.51 -40.74 -9.82
CA GLU A 4 18.72 -39.50 -9.70
C GLU A 4 18.56 -38.87 -8.30
N SER A 5 19.65 -38.34 -7.73
CA SER A 5 19.51 -37.21 -6.79
C SER A 5 20.06 -35.94 -7.45
N VAL A 6 19.16 -35.04 -7.88
CA VAL A 6 19.53 -33.65 -8.14
C VAL A 6 19.46 -32.94 -6.79
N PHE A 7 20.62 -32.66 -6.19
CA PHE A 7 20.68 -31.77 -5.03
C PHE A 7 20.46 -30.35 -5.54
N ASP A 8 19.22 -29.87 -5.48
CA ASP A 8 18.95 -28.45 -5.67
C ASP A 8 19.24 -27.74 -4.33
N THR A 9 20.18 -26.79 -4.34
CA THR A 9 20.53 -26.00 -3.15
C THR A 9 20.07 -24.58 -3.38
N LEU A 10 18.98 -24.19 -2.71
CA LEU A 10 18.58 -22.79 -2.65
C LEU A 10 19.43 -22.07 -1.59
N THR A 11 20.14 -21.03 -2.03
CA THR A 11 20.83 -20.10 -1.12
C THR A 11 20.05 -18.80 -1.09
N ILE A 12 19.64 -18.38 0.11
CA ILE A 12 19.00 -17.09 0.35
C ILE A 12 20.01 -16.22 1.10
N SER A 13 20.25 -15.01 0.61
CA SER A 13 21.05 -14.02 1.31
C SER A 13 20.18 -12.85 1.72
N THR A 14 20.36 -12.37 2.94
CA THR A 14 19.67 -11.19 3.45
C THR A 14 20.70 -10.21 3.99
N SER A 15 20.51 -8.94 3.68
CA SER A 15 21.30 -7.85 4.24
C SER A 15 20.38 -6.67 4.53
N TYR A 16 20.80 -5.83 5.48
CA TYR A 16 20.10 -4.60 5.77
C TYR A 16 21.06 -3.51 6.21
N THR A 17 20.64 -2.26 6.04
CA THR A 17 21.32 -1.09 6.59
C THR A 17 20.30 -0.02 6.96
N PHE A 18 20.64 0.80 7.95
CA PHE A 18 19.84 1.99 8.27
C PHE A 18 20.43 3.20 7.54
N GLN A 19 19.58 3.98 6.89
CA GLN A 19 19.94 5.24 6.27
C GLN A 19 18.94 6.32 6.68
N LYS A 20 19.41 7.34 7.41
CA LYS A 20 18.54 8.40 7.96
C LYS A 20 17.38 7.80 8.78
N GLU A 21 16.16 7.93 8.28
CA GLU A 21 14.90 7.49 8.90
C GLU A 21 14.31 6.24 8.22
N GLU A 22 15.13 5.54 7.43
CA GLU A 22 14.72 4.37 6.65
C GLU A 22 15.62 3.16 6.96
N ALA A 23 15.07 1.96 6.82
CA ALA A 23 15.86 0.73 6.75
C ALA A 23 15.81 0.18 5.33
N LEU A 24 16.97 -0.04 4.73
CA LEU A 24 17.10 -0.69 3.42
C LEU A 24 17.37 -2.17 3.64
N LEU A 25 16.61 -3.04 2.97
CA LEU A 25 16.74 -4.49 3.04
C LEU A 25 17.01 -5.03 1.64
N SER A 26 17.87 -6.03 1.53
CA SER A 26 18.11 -6.78 0.31
C SER A 26 17.88 -8.26 0.59
N ILE A 27 17.00 -8.89 -0.18
CA ILE A 27 16.73 -10.33 -0.12
C ILE A 27 17.06 -10.91 -1.50
N GLN A 28 18.04 -11.81 -1.53
CA GLN A 28 18.65 -12.33 -2.77
C GLN A 28 18.52 -13.86 -2.84
N PRO A 29 18.48 -14.44 -4.04
CA PRO A 29 18.68 -13.79 -5.35
C PRO A 29 17.42 -13.07 -5.88
N GLN A 30 17.61 -11.89 -6.48
CA GLN A 30 16.57 -11.19 -7.25
C GLN A 30 16.06 -12.05 -8.41
N MET A 31 14.78 -11.90 -8.78
CA MET A 31 14.14 -12.54 -9.94
C MET A 31 13.88 -14.06 -9.86
N LEU A 32 13.96 -14.69 -8.69
CA LEU A 32 13.35 -16.01 -8.52
C LEU A 32 11.87 -15.86 -8.16
N PRO A 33 10.93 -16.24 -9.04
CA PRO A 33 9.52 -16.24 -8.68
C PRO A 33 9.30 -17.23 -7.53
N VAL A 34 8.93 -16.71 -6.38
CA VAL A 34 8.63 -17.51 -5.21
C VAL A 34 7.25 -18.12 -5.40
N ARG A 35 7.14 -19.45 -5.39
CA ARG A 35 5.84 -20.14 -5.62
C ARG A 35 4.80 -19.87 -4.52
N LYS A 36 5.22 -19.25 -3.40
CA LYS A 36 4.39 -18.87 -2.26
C LYS A 36 4.94 -17.58 -1.65
N THR A 37 4.05 -16.74 -1.15
CA THR A 37 4.36 -15.57 -0.33
C THR A 37 5.26 -15.98 0.84
N TYR A 38 6.34 -15.24 1.08
CA TYR A 38 7.16 -15.38 2.27
C TYR A 38 6.89 -14.21 3.21
N SER A 39 7.23 -14.37 4.49
CA SER A 39 7.06 -13.29 5.47
C SER A 39 8.40 -12.65 5.82
N VAL A 40 8.38 -11.34 5.97
CA VAL A 40 9.48 -10.54 6.52
C VAL A 40 9.03 -10.03 7.87
N ALA A 41 9.84 -10.25 8.91
CA ALA A 41 9.64 -9.65 10.23
C ALA A 41 10.90 -8.87 10.60
N PHE A 42 10.82 -7.55 10.54
CA PHE A 42 11.97 -6.67 10.75
C PHE A 42 11.78 -5.82 12.01
N PHE A 43 12.64 -6.04 13.00
CA PHE A 43 12.64 -5.28 14.24
C PHE A 43 13.34 -3.93 14.04
N LEU A 44 12.61 -2.83 14.21
CA LEU A 44 13.11 -1.46 13.98
C LEU A 44 14.17 -1.04 15.02
N GLY A 45 14.15 -1.67 16.20
CA GLY A 45 14.98 -1.28 17.33
C GLY A 45 14.73 0.17 17.76
N ASN A 46 15.76 0.83 18.25
CA ASN A 46 15.74 2.25 18.63
C ASN A 46 16.34 3.16 17.54
N LYS A 47 16.46 2.64 16.30
CA LYS A 47 17.11 3.35 15.19
C LYS A 47 16.14 4.25 14.43
N LEU A 48 14.86 3.96 14.52
CA LEU A 48 13.78 4.70 13.88
C LEU A 48 12.88 5.33 14.95
N GLU A 49 12.17 6.39 14.58
CA GLU A 49 11.30 7.13 15.50
C GLU A 49 10.16 6.23 15.98
N SER A 50 9.86 6.23 17.27
CA SER A 50 8.78 5.39 17.80
C SER A 50 7.41 6.01 17.54
N GLY A 51 6.41 5.18 17.23
CA GLY A 51 5.02 5.62 17.09
C GLY A 51 4.63 6.07 15.68
N LEU A 52 5.55 6.05 14.71
CA LEU A 52 5.21 6.26 13.30
C LEU A 52 4.74 4.96 12.63
N PRO A 53 3.84 5.05 11.64
CA PRO A 53 3.31 3.89 10.93
C PRO A 53 4.31 3.38 9.87
N TYR A 54 5.34 2.65 10.29
CA TYR A 54 6.31 2.07 9.36
C TYR A 54 5.68 0.98 8.50
N ARG A 55 5.93 1.05 7.20
CA ARG A 55 5.51 0.09 6.17
C ARG A 55 6.70 -0.39 5.35
N LEU A 56 6.53 -1.51 4.66
CA LEU A 56 7.50 -2.04 3.71
C LEU A 56 7.12 -1.62 2.28
N TYR A 57 8.12 -1.21 1.52
CA TYR A 57 8.01 -0.91 0.09
C TYR A 57 9.06 -1.71 -0.68
N GLN A 58 8.71 -2.24 -1.83
CA GLN A 58 9.65 -2.81 -2.78
C GLN A 58 10.22 -1.69 -3.62
N LYS A 59 11.54 -1.69 -3.80
CA LYS A 59 12.22 -0.72 -4.65
C LYS A 59 12.47 -1.34 -6.01
N ASP A 60 11.97 -0.69 -7.06
CA ASP A 60 12.17 -1.12 -8.42
C ASP A 60 13.56 -0.68 -8.97
N ARG A 61 13.79 -0.88 -10.27
CA ARG A 61 15.07 -0.54 -10.93
C ARG A 61 15.25 0.95 -11.14
N ASP A 62 14.17 1.70 -11.31
CA ASP A 62 14.17 3.14 -11.54
C ASP A 62 14.22 3.92 -10.20
N GLY A 63 13.98 3.22 -9.10
CA GLY A 63 14.05 3.70 -7.73
C GLY A 63 12.69 4.03 -7.13
N ASP A 64 11.62 3.73 -7.85
CA ASP A 64 10.23 3.90 -7.41
C ASP A 64 9.91 2.86 -6.33
N LEU A 65 8.94 3.22 -5.48
CA LEU A 65 8.56 2.45 -4.31
C LEU A 65 7.15 1.91 -4.47
N ASP A 66 7.04 0.59 -4.58
CA ASP A 66 5.76 -0.11 -4.60
C ASP A 66 5.42 -0.58 -3.20
N TYR A 67 4.20 -0.28 -2.73
CA TYR A 67 3.76 -0.75 -1.43
C TYR A 67 3.71 -2.28 -1.37
N VAL A 68 4.28 -2.83 -0.30
CA VAL A 68 4.16 -4.24 0.05
C VAL A 68 3.23 -4.36 1.25
N GLU A 69 2.24 -5.26 1.15
CA GLU A 69 1.34 -5.57 2.26
C GLU A 69 2.15 -5.78 3.54
N SER A 70 1.91 -4.90 4.52
CA SER A 70 2.70 -4.86 5.74
C SER A 70 1.95 -4.23 6.89
N GLU A 71 2.28 -4.66 8.11
CA GLU A 71 1.75 -4.12 9.36
C GLU A 71 2.85 -3.91 10.40
N LEU A 72 2.70 -2.84 11.20
CA LEU A 72 3.56 -2.60 12.35
C LEU A 72 2.90 -3.18 13.60
N ILE A 73 3.49 -4.25 14.16
CA ILE A 73 3.08 -4.84 15.44
C ILE A 73 4.16 -4.53 16.47
N GLY A 74 3.84 -3.64 17.42
CA GLY A 74 4.81 -3.17 18.40
C GLY A 74 5.93 -2.40 17.71
N ASN A 75 7.13 -2.99 17.65
CA ASN A 75 8.31 -2.40 17.02
C ASN A 75 8.89 -3.29 15.91
N THR A 76 8.04 -4.13 15.33
CA THR A 76 8.39 -5.06 14.26
C THR A 76 7.46 -4.83 13.08
N VAL A 77 8.03 -4.57 11.90
CA VAL A 77 7.28 -4.55 10.64
C VAL A 77 7.16 -5.99 10.15
N HIS A 78 5.92 -6.45 10.04
CA HIS A 78 5.53 -7.72 9.43
C HIS A 78 5.09 -7.44 7.99
N ALA A 79 5.61 -8.16 7.01
CA ALA A 79 5.28 -7.94 5.61
C ALA A 79 5.23 -9.23 4.80
N TRP A 80 4.53 -9.20 3.67
CA TRP A 80 4.27 -10.37 2.83
C TRP A 80 4.60 -10.14 1.35
N PRO A 81 5.88 -9.89 1.02
CA PRO A 81 6.31 -9.77 -0.37
C PRO A 81 6.10 -11.05 -1.17
N THR A 82 5.81 -10.87 -2.46
CA THR A 82 5.63 -11.96 -3.43
C THR A 82 6.90 -12.29 -4.20
N GLU A 83 7.91 -11.42 -4.14
CA GLU A 83 9.17 -11.53 -4.88
C GLU A 83 10.38 -11.21 -3.99
N PHE A 84 11.55 -11.76 -4.32
CA PHE A 84 12.82 -11.33 -3.73
C PHE A 84 13.32 -10.05 -4.40
N GLY A 85 13.93 -9.15 -3.62
CA GLY A 85 14.24 -7.80 -4.10
C GLY A 85 14.95 -6.91 -3.10
N GLU A 86 15.04 -5.66 -3.50
CA GLU A 86 15.41 -4.54 -2.63
C GLU A 86 14.14 -3.97 -2.02
N PHE A 87 14.18 -3.65 -0.73
CA PHE A 87 13.06 -3.10 0.00
C PHE A 87 13.48 -1.92 0.86
N VAL A 88 12.52 -1.07 1.17
CA VAL A 88 12.65 0.08 2.06
C VAL A 88 11.57 -0.01 3.12
N ILE A 89 11.97 0.06 4.40
CA ILE A 89 11.06 0.34 5.49
C ILE A 89 11.14 1.83 5.80
N LYS A 90 10.01 2.51 5.71
CA LYS A 90 9.88 3.94 6.02
C LYS A 90 8.51 4.26 6.60
N ALA A 91 8.40 5.40 7.27
CA ALA A 91 7.15 5.85 7.88
C ALA A 91 6.19 6.38 6.80
N ASP A 92 4.96 5.89 6.81
CA ASP A 92 3.89 6.33 5.93
C ASP A 92 3.08 7.47 6.55
N THR A 93 3.48 8.71 6.28
CA THR A 93 2.93 9.91 6.95
C THR A 93 2.25 10.88 5.99
N ILE A 94 2.20 10.55 4.71
CA ILE A 94 1.61 11.38 3.68
C ILE A 94 0.15 10.97 3.54
N ALA A 95 -0.76 11.92 3.71
CA ALA A 95 -2.18 11.65 3.50
C ALA A 95 -2.50 11.66 1.99
N PRO A 96 -3.49 10.88 1.54
CA PRO A 96 -3.97 10.94 0.17
C PRO A 96 -4.43 12.36 -0.20
N VAL A 97 -4.15 12.75 -1.44
CA VAL A 97 -4.56 14.03 -2.01
C VAL A 97 -5.93 13.88 -2.65
N ILE A 98 -6.86 14.76 -2.27
CA ILE A 98 -8.21 14.83 -2.85
C ILE A 98 -8.28 15.98 -3.85
N SER A 99 -8.73 15.71 -5.07
CA SER A 99 -8.83 16.68 -6.15
C SER A 99 -10.07 16.44 -7.04
N ASP A 100 -10.25 17.28 -8.08
CA ASP A 100 -11.27 17.11 -9.12
C ASP A 100 -12.71 16.89 -8.63
N LEU A 101 -13.16 17.70 -7.65
CA LEU A 101 -14.53 17.64 -7.18
C LEU A 101 -15.53 17.96 -8.31
N LYS A 102 -16.41 17.01 -8.60
CA LYS A 102 -17.46 17.14 -9.63
C LYS A 102 -18.82 16.80 -9.04
N LEU A 103 -19.79 17.66 -9.28
CA LEU A 103 -21.21 17.37 -9.09
C LEU A 103 -21.81 17.13 -10.46
N TYR A 104 -22.44 15.97 -10.64
CA TYR A 104 -23.05 15.62 -11.92
C TYR A 104 -24.34 14.82 -11.70
N LYS A 105 -25.17 14.78 -12.75
CA LYS A 105 -26.43 14.04 -12.75
C LYS A 105 -26.31 12.84 -13.68
N THR A 106 -26.69 11.66 -13.22
CA THR A 106 -26.68 10.43 -14.04
C THR A 106 -27.82 10.45 -15.05
N ASP A 107 -27.74 9.57 -16.05
CA ASP A 107 -28.81 9.39 -17.05
C ASP A 107 -30.15 8.94 -16.43
N TYR A 108 -30.10 8.34 -15.24
CA TYR A 108 -31.28 7.94 -14.44
C TYR A 108 -31.83 9.07 -13.58
N GLY A 109 -31.22 10.26 -13.64
CA GLY A 109 -31.67 11.45 -12.93
C GLY A 109 -31.18 11.56 -11.48
N GLU A 110 -30.24 10.72 -11.05
CA GLU A 110 -29.65 10.76 -9.72
C GLU A 110 -28.50 11.77 -9.66
N TRP A 111 -28.36 12.51 -8.57
CA TRP A 111 -27.19 13.36 -8.35
C TRP A 111 -26.05 12.57 -7.71
N ARG A 112 -24.85 12.72 -8.25
CA ARG A 112 -23.60 12.15 -7.71
C ARG A 112 -22.55 13.22 -7.52
N ILE A 113 -21.71 13.03 -6.51
CA ILE A 113 -20.51 13.84 -6.33
C ILE A 113 -19.32 12.89 -6.44
N SER A 114 -18.31 13.24 -7.22
CA SER A 114 -17.07 12.48 -7.30
C SER A 114 -15.87 13.35 -6.97
N VAL A 115 -14.85 12.72 -6.41
CA VAL A 115 -13.52 13.29 -6.20
C VAL A 115 -12.49 12.28 -6.67
N ARG A 116 -11.37 12.78 -7.19
CA ARG A 116 -10.17 11.97 -7.40
C ARG A 116 -9.40 11.90 -6.10
N ALA A 117 -8.95 10.71 -5.73
CA ALA A 117 -8.11 10.51 -4.56
C ALA A 117 -6.85 9.78 -5.00
N THR A 118 -5.68 10.37 -4.76
CA THR A 118 -4.38 9.80 -5.13
C THR A 118 -3.50 9.69 -3.90
N ASP A 119 -2.79 8.58 -3.74
CA ASP A 119 -1.83 8.38 -2.66
C ASP A 119 -0.49 7.94 -3.24
N ASP A 120 0.60 8.56 -2.78
CA ASP A 120 1.94 8.33 -3.32
C ASP A 120 2.64 7.09 -2.69
N LEU A 121 2.01 6.44 -1.69
CA LEU A 121 2.64 5.41 -0.87
C LEU A 121 1.77 4.15 -0.72
N SER A 122 1.03 4.01 0.39
CA SER A 122 0.33 2.76 0.73
C SER A 122 -0.98 2.56 -0.02
N GLY A 123 -1.40 3.56 -0.81
CA GLY A 123 -2.67 3.55 -1.53
C GLY A 123 -3.81 4.07 -0.65
N ILE A 124 -5.04 3.74 -1.05
CA ILE A 124 -6.25 4.27 -0.39
C ILE A 124 -7.03 3.12 0.26
N GLU A 125 -7.12 3.16 1.58
CA GLU A 125 -8.00 2.30 2.39
C GLU A 125 -9.47 2.76 2.23
N SER A 126 -10.06 2.46 1.07
CA SER A 126 -11.42 2.87 0.71
C SER A 126 -12.49 2.31 1.64
N SER A 127 -12.22 1.17 2.29
CA SER A 127 -13.13 0.53 3.26
C SER A 127 -13.44 1.42 4.47
N SER A 128 -12.49 2.29 4.83
CA SER A 128 -12.59 3.23 5.94
C SER A 128 -13.10 4.61 5.54
N ALA A 129 -13.30 4.84 4.24
CA ALA A 129 -13.62 6.16 3.70
C ALA A 129 -14.94 6.68 4.26
N GLN A 130 -14.91 7.95 4.69
CA GLN A 130 -16.10 8.66 5.12
C GLN A 130 -16.29 9.89 4.25
N PHE A 131 -17.33 9.86 3.42
CA PHE A 131 -17.64 10.94 2.50
C PHE A 131 -18.89 11.67 2.99
N TYR A 132 -18.73 12.95 3.37
CA TYR A 132 -19.81 13.81 3.85
C TYR A 132 -20.07 14.96 2.89
N VAL A 133 -21.34 15.20 2.60
CA VAL A 133 -21.80 16.37 1.83
C VAL A 133 -22.82 17.10 2.69
N ASN A 134 -22.56 18.38 3.01
CA ASN A 134 -23.40 19.18 3.91
C ASN A 134 -23.71 18.49 5.26
N GLY A 135 -22.75 17.75 5.80
CA GLY A 135 -22.89 17.01 7.06
C GLY A 135 -23.62 15.66 6.95
N VAL A 136 -24.11 15.28 5.76
CA VAL A 136 -24.76 13.99 5.53
C VAL A 136 -23.77 12.99 4.95
N ARG A 137 -23.61 11.86 5.65
CA ARG A 137 -22.76 10.75 5.20
C ARG A 137 -23.40 10.03 4.02
N GLY A 138 -22.65 9.91 2.93
CA GLY A 138 -23.02 9.07 1.79
C GLY A 138 -22.27 7.74 1.81
N ILE A 139 -22.57 6.92 0.81
CA ILE A 139 -21.83 5.72 0.46
C ILE A 139 -20.61 6.18 -0.34
N ALA A 140 -19.42 5.81 0.11
CA ALA A 140 -18.18 6.02 -0.61
C ALA A 140 -17.89 4.77 -1.44
N GLU A 141 -17.87 4.90 -2.76
CA GLU A 141 -17.46 3.83 -3.67
C GLU A 141 -16.12 4.23 -4.29
N TYR A 142 -15.11 3.36 -4.20
CA TYR A 142 -13.80 3.62 -4.79
C TYR A 142 -13.58 2.75 -6.02
N ASP A 143 -13.26 3.40 -7.13
CA ASP A 143 -12.83 2.77 -8.36
C ASP A 143 -11.30 2.74 -8.41
N TYR A 144 -10.74 1.55 -8.26
CA TYR A 144 -9.29 1.31 -8.28
C TYR A 144 -8.65 1.53 -9.66
N GLU A 145 -9.42 1.45 -10.75
CA GLU A 145 -8.88 1.69 -12.10
C GLU A 145 -8.75 3.19 -12.40
N THR A 146 -9.67 4.00 -11.90
CA THR A 146 -9.73 5.43 -12.19
C THR A 146 -9.27 6.33 -11.03
N GLU A 147 -9.03 5.75 -9.86
CA GLU A 147 -8.67 6.44 -8.61
C GLU A 147 -9.73 7.46 -8.17
N ILE A 148 -11.00 7.15 -8.43
CA ILE A 148 -12.15 8.00 -8.13
C ILE A 148 -12.89 7.45 -6.92
N ILE A 149 -13.12 8.32 -5.93
CA ILE A 149 -14.11 8.07 -4.87
C ILE A 149 -15.41 8.78 -5.26
N GLU A 150 -16.48 8.02 -5.40
CA GLU A 150 -17.83 8.52 -5.61
C GLU A 150 -18.60 8.59 -4.30
N TYR A 151 -19.22 9.74 -4.07
CA TYR A 151 -20.30 9.92 -3.11
C TYR A 151 -21.61 9.53 -3.79
N TYR A 152 -22.29 8.55 -3.20
CA TYR A 152 -23.66 8.21 -3.54
C TYR A 152 -24.56 8.29 -2.31
N LEU A 153 -25.69 8.97 -2.44
CA LEU A 153 -26.77 8.93 -1.46
C LEU A 153 -28.11 8.92 -2.22
N PRO A 154 -28.93 7.86 -2.08
CA PRO A 154 -30.25 7.83 -2.70
C PRO A 154 -31.09 9.04 -2.30
N GLU A 155 -31.85 9.59 -3.25
CA GLU A 155 -32.73 10.76 -3.06
C GLU A 155 -32.00 12.08 -2.71
N PHE A 156 -30.66 12.10 -2.76
CA PHE A 156 -29.90 13.33 -2.60
C PHE A 156 -30.22 14.32 -3.72
N SER A 157 -30.50 15.57 -3.33
CA SER A 157 -30.60 16.70 -4.24
C SER A 157 -29.73 17.83 -3.68
N PRO A 158 -28.83 18.41 -4.48
CA PRO A 158 -28.11 19.61 -4.08
C PRO A 158 -29.13 20.73 -3.89
N GLN A 159 -29.41 21.12 -2.65
CA GLN A 159 -30.19 22.32 -2.37
C GLN A 159 -29.37 23.55 -2.74
N SER A 160 -30.06 24.53 -3.32
CA SER A 160 -29.52 25.78 -3.89
C SER A 160 -28.85 26.68 -2.87
#